data_AF-A0A259RCD5-F1
#
_entry.id   AF-A0A259RCD5-F1
#
_cell.length_a   1.000
_cell.length_b   1.000
_cell.length_c   1.000
_cell.angle_alpha   90.00
_cell.angle_beta   90.00
_cell.angle_gamma   90.00
#
_symmetry.space_group_name_H-M   'P 1'
#
loop_
_entity.id
_entity.type
_entity.pdbx_description
1 polymer ?
#
loop_
_entity_poly.entity_id
_entity_poly.type
_entity_poly.pdbx_seq_one_letter_code
_entity_poly.pdbx_strand_id
1 'polypeptide(L)'
;RPEVNQGVHGWGGIVLHDVINQTFAHKAVEKGADGLILVAAGAGGHAGTQSPFALVQETRRWFDGPVVLSGAIARGDSVLAAQAMGADLAYIGSAFIATDEARAAEGYKQMIVDSSAQDIVYSSLFTGVHGNYLRGSIAAAGLDPDHLPEGDPSKMDFAAAIGGAKAWKDIWGCGQGIGVVGRVQPAADLVAQLQREYEAAKTRMCGR
;
A
#
# COMPACT_ATOMS: atom_id res chain seq x y z
N ARG A 1 -7.16 2.70 -19.55
CA ARG A 1 -7.62 3.26 -20.84
C ARG A 1 -6.37 3.47 -21.69
N PRO A 2 -6.28 2.98 -22.93
CA PRO A 2 -5.03 3.05 -23.70
C PRO A 2 -4.54 4.49 -23.94
N GLU A 3 -5.48 5.43 -24.04
CA GLU A 3 -5.20 6.86 -24.30
C GLU A 3 -4.26 7.50 -23.25
N VAL A 4 -4.39 7.12 -21.98
CA VAL A 4 -3.51 7.64 -20.91
C VAL A 4 -2.08 7.17 -21.14
N ASN A 5 -1.90 5.90 -21.47
CA ASN A 5 -0.58 5.32 -21.69
C ASN A 5 0.07 5.94 -22.93
N GLN A 6 -0.67 6.07 -24.03
CA GLN A 6 -0.21 6.73 -25.25
C GLN A 6 0.19 8.20 -24.99
N GLY A 7 -0.60 8.92 -24.20
CA GLY A 7 -0.28 10.28 -23.80
C GLY A 7 1.02 10.37 -23.00
N VAL A 8 1.26 9.44 -22.07
CA VAL A 8 2.49 9.36 -21.27
C VAL A 8 3.71 9.02 -22.15
N HIS A 9 3.56 8.03 -23.03
CA HIS A 9 4.61 7.63 -23.96
C HIS A 9 4.98 8.74 -24.94
N GLY A 10 4.02 9.59 -25.33
CA GLY A 10 4.24 10.71 -26.26
C GLY A 10 5.27 11.75 -25.79
N TRP A 11 5.52 11.86 -24.48
CA TRP A 11 6.58 12.71 -23.92
C TRP A 11 7.77 11.90 -23.34
N GLY A 12 7.82 10.59 -23.60
CA GLY A 12 8.91 9.71 -23.17
C GLY A 12 8.79 9.20 -21.72
N GLY A 13 7.63 9.35 -21.10
CA GLY A 13 7.35 8.77 -19.78
C GLY A 13 7.12 7.26 -19.84
N ILE A 14 7.12 6.62 -18.67
CA ILE A 14 6.71 5.23 -18.49
C ILE A 14 5.48 5.15 -17.58
N VAL A 15 4.69 4.09 -17.73
CA VAL A 15 3.49 3.82 -16.94
C VAL A 15 3.65 2.52 -16.15
N LEU A 16 3.64 2.64 -14.83
CA LEU A 16 3.52 1.51 -13.92
C LEU A 16 2.08 1.49 -13.37
N HIS A 17 1.37 0.38 -13.52
CA HIS A 17 -0.05 0.30 -13.14
C HIS A 17 -0.26 -0.55 -11.88
N ASP A 18 -0.95 0.02 -10.89
CA ASP A 18 -1.40 -0.68 -9.69
C ASP A 18 -2.41 -1.78 -10.02
N VAL A 19 -2.13 -3.00 -9.59
CA VAL A 19 -2.98 -4.17 -9.82
C VAL A 19 -3.03 -5.06 -8.59
N ILE A 20 -4.20 -5.65 -8.33
CA ILE A 20 -4.46 -6.47 -7.15
C ILE A 20 -4.59 -7.97 -7.46
N ASN A 21 -4.60 -8.35 -8.74
CA ASN A 21 -4.69 -9.74 -9.21
C ASN A 21 -4.24 -9.87 -10.68
N GLN A 22 -4.10 -11.11 -11.15
CA GLN A 22 -3.63 -11.41 -12.52
C GLN A 22 -4.58 -10.91 -13.62
N THR A 23 -5.91 -10.88 -13.37
CA THR A 23 -6.87 -10.37 -14.37
C THR A 23 -6.62 -8.89 -14.66
N PHE A 24 -6.35 -8.08 -13.64
CA PHE A 24 -6.01 -6.67 -13.83
C PHE A 24 -4.58 -6.48 -14.36
N ALA A 25 -3.64 -7.34 -13.96
CA ALA A 25 -2.28 -7.34 -14.47
C ALA A 25 -2.23 -7.54 -16.00
N HIS A 26 -2.88 -8.58 -16.52
CA HIS A 26 -2.98 -8.81 -17.97
C HIS A 26 -3.64 -7.62 -18.67
N LYS A 27 -4.78 -7.14 -18.16
CA LYS A 27 -5.48 -5.99 -18.76
C LYS A 27 -4.65 -4.70 -18.76
N ALA A 28 -3.79 -4.49 -17.76
CA ALA A 28 -2.91 -3.33 -17.70
C ALA A 28 -1.85 -3.40 -18.80
N VAL A 29 -1.18 -4.55 -18.95
CA VAL A 29 -0.16 -4.79 -19.98
C VAL A 29 -0.79 -4.76 -21.38
N GLU A 30 -1.95 -5.39 -21.60
CA GLU A 30 -2.70 -5.33 -22.86
C GLU A 30 -3.05 -3.90 -23.28
N LYS A 31 -3.22 -2.99 -22.32
CA LYS A 31 -3.49 -1.57 -22.56
C LYS A 31 -2.23 -0.73 -22.71
N GLY A 32 -1.05 -1.34 -22.63
CA GLY A 32 0.24 -0.69 -22.84
C GLY A 32 0.88 -0.12 -21.57
N ALA A 33 0.63 -0.70 -20.39
CA ALA A 33 1.45 -0.40 -19.21
C ALA A 33 2.86 -0.97 -19.41
N ASP A 34 3.89 -0.21 -19.06
CA ASP A 34 5.29 -0.64 -19.14
C ASP A 34 5.66 -1.58 -18.00
N GLY A 35 5.02 -1.41 -16.84
CA GLY A 35 5.26 -2.24 -15.67
C GLY A 35 4.06 -2.32 -14.73
N LEU A 36 4.21 -3.13 -13.69
CA LEU A 36 3.14 -3.49 -12.76
C LEU A 36 3.54 -3.17 -11.33
N ILE A 37 2.63 -2.50 -10.62
CA ILE A 37 2.71 -2.33 -9.17
C ILE A 37 1.74 -3.35 -8.56
N LEU A 38 2.29 -4.41 -7.99
CA LEU A 38 1.53 -5.49 -7.37
C LEU A 38 1.12 -5.05 -5.96
N VAL A 39 -0.13 -4.63 -5.80
CA VAL A 39 -0.70 -4.17 -4.53
C VAL A 39 -1.26 -5.38 -3.77
N ALA A 40 -0.37 -6.08 -3.05
CA ALA A 40 -0.68 -7.32 -2.35
C ALA A 40 -1.37 -7.09 -1.00
N ALA A 41 -1.71 -8.20 -0.34
CA ALA A 41 -2.26 -8.22 1.02
C ALA A 41 -1.44 -7.35 1.99
N GLY A 42 -2.14 -6.55 2.78
CA GLY A 42 -1.56 -5.67 3.78
C GLY A 42 -1.08 -4.30 3.27
N ALA A 43 -1.32 -3.96 2.00
CA ALA A 43 -1.16 -2.58 1.52
C ALA A 43 -2.21 -1.65 2.16
N GLY A 44 -1.89 -0.36 2.32
CA GLY A 44 -2.83 0.62 2.89
C GLY A 44 -3.86 1.12 1.87
N GLY A 45 -5.06 1.47 2.33
CA GLY A 45 -6.15 1.84 1.42
C GLY A 45 -6.60 0.64 0.57
N HIS A 46 -7.06 0.91 -0.66
CA HIS A 46 -7.51 -0.15 -1.57
C HIS A 46 -6.39 -1.15 -1.86
N ALA A 47 -6.58 -2.39 -1.42
CA ALA A 47 -5.56 -3.42 -1.45
C ALA A 47 -6.14 -4.76 -1.88
N GLY A 48 -5.33 -5.55 -2.59
CA GLY A 48 -5.62 -6.94 -2.85
C GLY A 48 -5.57 -7.77 -1.57
N THR A 49 -6.24 -8.92 -1.57
CA THR A 49 -6.18 -9.91 -0.49
C THR A 49 -5.15 -11.03 -0.78
N GLN A 50 -4.55 -11.02 -1.98
CA GLN A 50 -3.64 -12.06 -2.40
C GLN A 50 -2.28 -11.91 -1.70
N SER A 51 -1.72 -13.05 -1.27
CA SER A 51 -0.38 -13.12 -0.70
C SER A 51 0.67 -12.53 -1.66
N PRO A 52 1.66 -11.75 -1.16
CA PRO A 52 2.73 -11.21 -1.99
C PRO A 52 3.53 -12.34 -2.69
N PHE A 53 3.73 -13.48 -2.01
CA PHE A 53 4.41 -14.63 -2.61
C PHE A 53 3.67 -15.14 -3.86
N ALA A 54 2.36 -15.34 -3.75
CA ALA A 54 1.55 -15.84 -4.85
C ALA A 54 1.47 -14.82 -6.00
N LEU A 55 1.19 -13.55 -5.68
CA LEU A 55 0.97 -12.51 -6.68
C LEU A 55 2.24 -12.23 -7.50
N VAL A 56 3.41 -12.19 -6.86
CA VAL A 56 4.70 -11.99 -7.55
C VAL A 56 5.04 -13.21 -8.41
N GLN A 57 4.95 -14.43 -7.85
CA GLN A 57 5.30 -15.66 -8.57
C GLN A 57 4.43 -15.89 -9.81
N GLU A 58 3.11 -15.68 -9.69
CA GLU A 58 2.19 -15.79 -10.81
C GLU A 58 2.50 -14.77 -11.90
N THR A 59 2.78 -13.52 -11.53
CA THR A 59 3.13 -12.45 -12.48
C THR A 59 4.40 -12.79 -13.24
N ARG A 60 5.43 -13.26 -12.53
CA ARG A 60 6.73 -13.64 -13.12
C ARG A 60 6.67 -14.87 -14.01
N ARG A 61 5.57 -15.63 -14.05
CA ARG A 61 5.42 -16.71 -15.03
C ARG A 61 5.20 -16.21 -16.46
N TRP A 62 4.80 -14.96 -16.64
CA TRP A 62 4.41 -14.44 -17.95
C TRP A 62 4.89 -13.01 -18.23
N PHE A 63 5.38 -12.28 -17.22
CA PHE A 63 5.79 -10.89 -17.35
C PHE A 63 7.24 -10.65 -16.94
N ASP A 64 8.06 -10.28 -17.92
CA ASP A 64 9.49 -9.96 -17.76
C ASP A 64 9.76 -8.46 -17.54
N GLY A 65 8.74 -7.61 -17.63
CA GLY A 65 8.89 -6.16 -17.44
C GLY A 65 9.07 -5.75 -15.97
N PRO A 66 9.16 -4.43 -15.69
CA PRO A 66 9.28 -3.89 -14.34
C PRO A 66 8.13 -4.31 -13.42
N VAL A 67 8.47 -4.96 -12.31
CA VAL A 67 7.55 -5.36 -11.25
C VAL A 67 7.93 -4.65 -9.96
N VAL A 68 6.97 -3.93 -9.38
CA VAL A 68 7.11 -3.30 -8.07
C VAL A 68 6.16 -3.99 -7.10
N LEU A 69 6.64 -4.40 -5.93
CA LEU A 69 5.77 -4.99 -4.91
C LEU A 69 5.37 -3.95 -3.86
N SER A 70 4.07 -3.85 -3.58
CA SER A 70 3.49 -3.11 -2.47
C SER A 70 2.73 -4.06 -1.54
N GLY A 71 2.66 -3.72 -0.25
CA GLY A 71 1.91 -4.47 0.76
C GLY A 71 2.75 -4.88 1.96
N ALA A 72 2.39 -4.38 3.14
CA ALA A 72 3.07 -4.66 4.41
C ALA A 72 4.61 -4.43 4.43
N ILE A 73 5.12 -3.51 3.60
CA ILE A 73 6.55 -3.16 3.54
C ILE A 73 6.80 -1.88 4.35
N ALA A 74 7.69 -1.95 5.35
CA ALA A 74 8.11 -0.80 6.16
C ALA A 74 9.57 -0.85 6.63
N ARG A 75 10.33 -1.89 6.22
CA ARG A 75 11.73 -2.12 6.61
C ARG A 75 12.59 -2.52 5.43
N GLY A 76 13.89 -2.27 5.52
CA GLY A 76 14.86 -2.65 4.49
C GLY A 76 14.93 -4.16 4.25
N ASP A 77 14.72 -4.96 5.29
CA ASP A 77 14.59 -6.41 5.20
C ASP A 77 13.45 -6.84 4.26
N SER A 78 12.31 -6.13 4.35
CA SER A 78 11.14 -6.35 3.50
C SER A 78 11.40 -5.94 2.04
N VAL A 79 12.21 -4.91 1.82
CA VAL A 79 12.66 -4.50 0.47
C VAL A 79 13.50 -5.62 -0.16
N LEU A 80 14.46 -6.17 0.58
CA LEU A 80 15.25 -7.32 0.10
C LEU A 80 14.37 -8.54 -0.15
N ALA A 81 13.40 -8.83 0.73
CA ALA A 81 12.48 -9.94 0.55
C ALA A 81 11.62 -9.78 -0.73
N ALA A 82 11.15 -8.56 -1.03
CA ALA A 82 10.44 -8.26 -2.27
C ALA A 82 11.29 -8.60 -3.50
N GLN A 83 12.57 -8.20 -3.48
CA GLN A 83 13.50 -8.50 -4.57
C GLN A 83 13.81 -9.99 -4.68
N ALA A 84 14.01 -10.67 -3.55
CA ALA A 84 14.23 -12.11 -3.51
C ALA A 84 13.03 -12.92 -4.06
N MET A 85 11.80 -12.41 -3.94
CA MET A 85 10.61 -13.01 -4.54
C MET A 85 10.51 -12.77 -6.06
N GLY A 86 11.32 -11.86 -6.61
CA GLY A 86 11.34 -11.53 -8.03
C GLY A 86 10.77 -10.16 -8.38
N ALA A 87 10.42 -9.29 -7.42
CA ALA A 87 10.13 -7.89 -7.74
C ALA A 87 11.45 -7.14 -8.06
N ASP A 88 11.38 -6.09 -8.88
CA ASP A 88 12.52 -5.21 -9.14
C ASP A 88 12.65 -4.13 -8.05
N LEU A 89 11.51 -3.64 -7.56
CA LEU A 89 11.41 -2.58 -6.56
C LEU A 89 10.37 -2.92 -5.49
N ALA A 90 10.49 -2.25 -4.34
CA ALA A 90 9.46 -2.21 -3.31
C ALA A 90 8.78 -0.84 -3.30
N TYR A 91 7.48 -0.80 -2.98
CA TYR A 91 6.70 0.41 -2.83
C TYR A 91 6.10 0.51 -1.43
N ILE A 92 6.47 1.58 -0.73
CA ILE A 92 6.16 1.81 0.68
C ILE A 92 5.26 3.04 0.79
N GLY A 93 4.08 2.88 1.38
CA GLY A 93 3.14 3.97 1.66
C GLY A 93 3.14 4.34 3.13
N SER A 94 2.52 3.50 3.98
CA SER A 94 2.19 3.82 5.38
C SER A 94 3.35 4.35 6.21
N ALA A 95 4.56 3.78 6.07
CA ALA A 95 5.72 4.24 6.83
C ALA A 95 6.13 5.68 6.49
N PHE A 96 5.94 6.11 5.24
CA PHE A 96 6.23 7.47 4.81
C PHE A 96 5.17 8.48 5.27
N ILE A 97 3.98 8.03 5.69
CA ILE A 97 2.98 8.93 6.29
C ILE A 97 3.48 9.42 7.66
N ALA A 98 4.20 8.59 8.42
CA ALA A 98 4.85 8.96 9.68
C ALA A 98 6.19 9.68 9.45
N THR A 99 6.23 10.61 8.49
CA THR A 99 7.40 11.47 8.28
C THR A 99 7.07 12.95 8.46
N ASP A 100 8.10 13.76 8.73
CA ASP A 100 7.94 15.21 8.96
C ASP A 100 7.35 15.90 7.72
N GLU A 101 7.79 15.50 6.53
CA GLU A 101 7.41 16.05 5.24
C GLU A 101 6.00 15.64 4.78
N ALA A 102 5.45 14.55 5.34
CA ALA A 102 4.10 14.12 5.02
C ALA A 102 3.08 15.16 5.50
N ARG A 103 2.24 15.63 4.58
CA ARG A 103 1.15 16.59 4.86
C ARG A 103 -0.10 15.89 5.42
N ALA A 104 0.10 14.93 6.31
CA ALA A 104 -0.95 14.23 7.04
C ALA A 104 -1.24 14.94 8.37
N ALA A 105 -2.42 14.73 8.94
CA ALA A 105 -2.72 15.22 10.29
C ALA A 105 -1.75 14.61 11.30
N GLU A 106 -1.29 15.38 12.28
CA GLU A 106 -0.34 14.89 13.29
C GLU A 106 -0.89 13.67 14.06
N GLY A 107 -2.20 13.66 14.33
CA GLY A 107 -2.87 12.51 14.94
C GLY A 107 -2.81 11.24 14.07
N TYR A 108 -2.76 11.37 12.75
CA TYR A 108 -2.61 10.23 11.84
C TYR A 108 -1.18 9.68 11.88
N LYS A 109 -0.19 10.58 11.82
CA LYS A 109 1.22 10.18 11.95
C LYS A 109 1.47 9.45 13.28
N GLN A 110 0.97 10.02 14.38
CA GLN A 110 1.12 9.44 15.70
C GLN A 110 0.36 8.11 15.83
N MET A 111 -0.85 8.02 15.30
CA MET A 111 -1.61 6.77 15.32
C MET A 111 -0.91 5.64 14.56
N ILE A 112 -0.18 5.94 13.47
CA ILE A 112 0.65 4.94 12.78
C ILE A 112 1.76 4.42 13.71
N VAL A 113 2.41 5.32 14.46
CA VAL A 113 3.49 4.97 15.40
C VAL A 113 2.97 4.11 16.55
N ASP A 114 1.76 4.40 17.03
CA ASP A 114 1.17 3.74 18.18
C ASP A 114 0.42 2.44 17.82
N SER A 115 0.32 2.11 16.53
CA SER A 115 -0.49 0.99 16.03
C SER A 115 0.35 -0.16 15.47
N SER A 116 -0.27 -1.34 15.42
CA SER A 116 0.30 -2.56 14.88
C SER A 116 -0.54 -3.12 13.72
N ALA A 117 -0.16 -4.28 13.18
CA ALA A 117 -0.95 -4.96 12.16
C ALA A 117 -2.36 -5.35 12.65
N GLN A 118 -2.56 -5.58 13.95
CA GLN A 118 -3.88 -5.93 14.52
C GLN A 118 -4.85 -4.73 14.54
N ASP A 119 -4.30 -3.52 14.46
CA ASP A 119 -5.06 -2.27 14.45
C ASP A 119 -5.46 -1.86 13.04
N ILE A 120 -5.33 -2.76 12.06
CA ILE A 120 -5.75 -2.54 10.67
C ILE A 120 -7.06 -3.28 10.40
N VAL A 121 -8.08 -2.54 9.98
CA VAL A 121 -9.41 -3.05 9.63
C VAL A 121 -9.57 -3.05 8.13
N TYR A 122 -9.90 -4.21 7.56
CA TYR A 122 -10.22 -4.35 6.14
C TYR A 122 -11.72 -4.17 5.92
N SER A 123 -12.12 -3.08 5.26
CA SER A 123 -13.54 -2.73 5.09
C SER A 123 -13.82 -2.12 3.72
N SER A 124 -15.01 -2.37 3.18
CA SER A 124 -15.52 -1.71 1.98
C SER A 124 -16.40 -0.50 2.30
N LEU A 125 -16.73 -0.28 3.58
CA LEU A 125 -17.73 0.70 4.01
C LEU A 125 -17.47 2.11 3.48
N PHE A 126 -16.22 2.55 3.54
CA PHE A 126 -15.87 3.96 3.37
C PHE A 126 -15.82 4.43 1.91
N THR A 127 -15.55 3.51 0.98
CA THR A 127 -15.34 3.84 -0.45
C THR A 127 -16.14 2.94 -1.38
N GLY A 128 -16.87 1.96 -0.86
CA GLY A 128 -17.53 0.90 -1.64
C GLY A 128 -16.56 -0.15 -2.22
N VAL A 129 -15.26 0.02 -2.01
CA VAL A 129 -14.22 -0.94 -2.42
C VAL A 129 -13.39 -1.27 -1.19
N HIS A 130 -13.05 -2.54 -1.02
CA HIS A 130 -12.31 -2.94 0.16
C HIS A 130 -10.93 -2.26 0.25
N GLY A 131 -10.63 -1.73 1.44
CA GLY A 131 -9.33 -1.19 1.78
C GLY A 131 -8.97 -1.40 3.25
N ASN A 132 -7.70 -1.19 3.57
CA ASN A 132 -7.16 -1.27 4.92
C ASN A 132 -7.11 0.11 5.58
N TYR A 133 -7.64 0.21 6.79
CA TYR A 133 -7.79 1.46 7.55
C TYR A 133 -7.36 1.30 9.00
N LEU A 134 -6.92 2.38 9.64
CA LEU A 134 -6.59 2.40 11.06
C LEU A 134 -7.85 2.25 11.92
N ARG A 135 -7.89 1.21 12.75
CA ARG A 135 -8.90 0.95 13.78
C ARG A 135 -9.15 2.17 14.65
N GLY A 136 -8.09 2.84 15.09
CA GLY A 136 -8.19 4.03 15.94
C GLY A 136 -8.95 5.19 15.26
N SER A 137 -8.77 5.37 13.94
CA SER A 137 -9.46 6.43 13.19
C SER A 137 -10.96 6.14 13.05
N ILE A 138 -11.32 4.86 12.87
CA ILE A 138 -12.71 4.39 12.81
C ILE A 138 -13.41 4.62 14.16
N ALA A 139 -12.74 4.24 15.26
CA ALA A 139 -13.27 4.47 16.61
C ALA A 139 -13.40 5.97 16.92
N ALA A 140 -12.42 6.79 16.53
CA ALA A 140 -12.47 8.25 16.70
C ALA A 140 -13.62 8.90 15.90
N ALA A 141 -14.04 8.28 14.80
CA ALA A 141 -15.20 8.67 14.02
C ALA A 141 -16.55 8.21 14.63
N GLY A 142 -16.54 7.53 15.78
CA GLY A 142 -17.75 7.06 16.46
C GLY A 142 -18.34 5.77 15.91
N LEU A 143 -17.58 5.03 15.10
CA LEU A 143 -17.98 3.73 14.55
C LEU A 143 -17.37 2.59 15.36
N ASP A 144 -18.05 1.44 15.40
CA ASP A 144 -17.51 0.21 15.97
C ASP A 144 -16.64 -0.52 14.93
N PRO A 145 -15.30 -0.55 15.09
CA PRO A 145 -14.41 -1.21 14.14
C PRO A 145 -14.58 -2.72 14.05
N ASP A 146 -15.21 -3.37 15.03
CA ASP A 146 -15.44 -4.83 15.04
C ASP A 146 -16.77 -5.23 14.38
N HIS A 147 -17.68 -4.27 14.16
CA HIS A 147 -19.01 -4.51 13.62
C HIS A 147 -19.38 -3.50 12.52
N LEU A 148 -18.47 -3.27 11.57
CA LEU A 148 -18.75 -2.40 10.43
C LEU A 148 -19.69 -3.08 9.42
N PRO A 149 -20.73 -2.38 8.92
CA PRO A 149 -21.52 -2.87 7.81
C PRO A 149 -20.69 -2.95 6.52
N GLU A 150 -21.12 -3.79 5.58
CA GLU A 150 -20.56 -3.79 4.22
C GLU A 150 -20.99 -2.52 3.46
N GLY A 151 -20.06 -1.95 2.70
CA GLY A 151 -20.36 -0.81 1.82
C GLY A 151 -21.18 -1.25 0.62
N ASP A 152 -22.17 -0.44 0.24
CA ASP A 152 -22.95 -0.62 -0.98
C ASP A 152 -22.28 0.15 -2.15
N PRO A 153 -21.67 -0.54 -3.13
CA PRO A 153 -20.96 0.12 -4.24
C PRO A 153 -21.90 0.96 -5.12
N SER A 154 -23.20 0.69 -5.11
CA SER A 154 -24.21 1.44 -5.88
C SER A 154 -24.63 2.77 -5.22
N LYS A 155 -24.31 2.93 -3.93
CA LYS A 155 -24.59 4.13 -3.12
C LYS A 155 -23.32 4.92 -2.80
N MET A 156 -22.29 4.75 -3.62
CA MET A 156 -20.98 5.37 -3.44
C MET A 156 -21.10 6.90 -3.55
N ASP A 157 -21.20 7.55 -2.39
CA ASP A 157 -21.15 9.01 -2.27
C ASP A 157 -19.89 9.40 -1.48
N PHE A 158 -18.87 9.80 -2.23
CA PHE A 158 -17.58 10.26 -1.70
C PHE A 158 -17.71 11.49 -0.78
N ALA A 159 -18.84 12.21 -0.82
CA ALA A 159 -19.13 13.36 0.01
C ALA A 159 -20.08 13.05 1.19
N ALA A 160 -20.79 11.91 1.16
CA ALA A 160 -21.68 11.51 2.24
C ALA A 160 -20.88 11.13 3.48
N ALA A 161 -21.20 11.79 4.59
CA ALA A 161 -20.63 11.44 5.88
C ALA A 161 -21.26 10.13 6.38
N ILE A 162 -20.46 9.08 6.53
CA ILE A 162 -20.92 7.86 7.21
C ILE A 162 -20.80 8.13 8.71
N GLY A 163 -21.93 8.19 9.41
CA GLY A 163 -21.95 8.49 10.85
C GLY A 163 -21.46 9.90 11.24
N GLY A 164 -21.44 10.85 10.30
CA GLY A 164 -20.92 12.21 10.55
C GLY A 164 -19.43 12.42 10.26
N ALA A 165 -18.69 11.34 9.96
CA ALA A 165 -17.29 11.38 9.54
C ALA A 165 -17.15 11.49 8.02
N LYS A 166 -16.21 12.31 7.53
CA LYS A 166 -15.86 12.35 6.11
C LYS A 166 -14.84 11.26 5.82
N ALA A 167 -15.21 10.30 4.97
CA ALA A 167 -14.40 9.11 4.66
C ALA A 167 -12.93 9.40 4.28
N TRP A 168 -12.64 10.54 3.66
CA TRP A 168 -11.27 10.91 3.25
C TRP A 168 -10.51 11.75 4.28
N LYS A 169 -11.22 12.38 5.23
CA LYS A 169 -10.62 13.28 6.21
C LYS A 169 -10.38 12.57 7.54
N ASP A 170 -11.36 11.78 7.96
CA ASP A 170 -11.46 11.28 9.33
C ASP A 170 -11.19 9.77 9.41
N ILE A 171 -11.26 9.05 8.29
CA ILE A 171 -10.92 7.62 8.20
C ILE A 171 -9.60 7.46 7.46
N TRP A 172 -8.60 6.89 8.12
CA TRP A 172 -7.23 6.93 7.66
C TRP A 172 -6.77 5.58 7.10
N GLY A 173 -6.47 5.54 5.80
CA GLY A 173 -6.03 4.32 5.11
C GLY A 173 -4.62 3.91 5.54
N CYS A 174 -4.41 2.68 5.97
CA CYS A 174 -3.10 2.27 6.46
C CYS A 174 -2.87 0.77 6.27
N GLY A 175 -1.64 0.42 5.93
CA GLY A 175 -1.23 -0.96 5.68
C GLY A 175 -0.74 -1.69 6.94
N GLN A 176 -0.69 -3.01 6.87
CA GLN A 176 -0.34 -3.89 8.00
C GLN A 176 1.14 -3.81 8.41
N GLY A 177 2.00 -3.22 7.59
CA GLY A 177 3.44 -3.12 7.85
C GLY A 177 3.85 -2.15 8.95
N ILE A 178 2.92 -1.44 9.59
CA ILE A 178 3.23 -0.31 10.48
C ILE A 178 3.81 -0.66 11.85
N GLY A 179 3.69 -1.91 12.32
CA GLY A 179 4.13 -2.28 13.68
C GLY A 179 5.64 -2.15 13.96
N VAL A 180 6.44 -1.79 12.95
CA VAL A 180 7.88 -1.51 13.05
C VAL A 180 8.22 -0.02 12.91
N VAL A 181 7.21 0.84 12.69
CA VAL A 181 7.34 2.29 12.58
C VAL A 181 7.28 2.88 13.99
N GLY A 182 8.45 3.07 14.61
CA GLY A 182 8.52 3.44 16.05
C GLY A 182 8.55 4.94 16.36
N ARG A 183 8.55 5.83 15.36
CA ARG A 183 8.56 7.29 15.54
C ARG A 183 8.17 8.03 14.27
N VAL A 184 7.71 9.27 14.43
CA VAL A 184 7.73 10.27 13.36
C VAL A 184 9.18 10.76 13.19
N GLN A 185 9.67 10.81 11.96
CA GLN A 185 11.05 11.19 11.64
C GLN A 185 11.16 11.82 10.25
N PRO A 186 12.26 12.50 9.91
CA PRO A 186 12.50 12.97 8.55
C PRO A 186 12.44 11.83 7.54
N ALA A 187 11.88 12.07 6.35
CA ALA A 187 11.83 11.08 5.28
C ALA A 187 13.23 10.63 4.86
N ALA A 188 14.22 11.53 4.88
CA ALA A 188 15.61 11.20 4.62
C ALA A 188 16.17 10.18 5.63
N ASP A 189 15.80 10.29 6.91
CA ASP A 189 16.24 9.37 7.96
C ASP A 189 15.60 7.99 7.81
N LEU A 190 14.31 7.96 7.42
CA LEU A 190 13.62 6.71 7.09
C LEU A 190 14.29 6.02 5.89
N VAL A 191 14.62 6.75 4.82
CA VAL A 191 15.33 6.19 3.65
C VAL A 191 16.71 5.65 4.06
N ALA A 192 17.47 6.41 4.83
CA ALA A 192 18.78 5.97 5.32
C ALA A 192 18.66 4.73 6.22
N GLN A 193 17.61 4.64 7.04
CA GLN A 193 17.30 3.46 7.84
C GLN A 193 17.00 2.24 6.96
N LEU A 194 16.12 2.39 5.95
CA LEU A 194 15.79 1.32 5.01
C LEU A 194 17.05 0.78 4.31
N GLN A 195 17.95 1.68 3.88
CA GLN A 195 19.21 1.28 3.25
C GLN A 195 20.10 0.46 4.19
N ARG A 196 20.29 0.91 5.45
CA ARG A 196 21.09 0.17 6.44
C ARG A 196 20.51 -1.20 6.74
N GLU A 197 19.19 -1.28 6.93
CA GLU A 197 18.47 -2.53 7.18
C GLU A 197 18.58 -3.50 6.00
N TYR A 198 18.47 -2.98 4.77
CA TYR A 198 18.63 -3.76 3.55
C TYR A 198 20.02 -4.40 3.46
N GLU A 199 21.09 -3.62 3.64
CA GLU A 199 22.46 -4.14 3.60
C GLU A 199 22.74 -5.15 4.72
N ALA A 200 22.19 -4.90 5.92
CA ALA A 200 22.27 -5.85 7.01
C ALA A 200 21.54 -7.17 6.69
N ALA A 201 20.35 -7.10 6.07
CA ALA A 201 19.60 -8.27 5.63
C ALA A 201 20.36 -9.06 4.57
N LYS A 202 20.94 -8.37 3.59
CA LYS A 202 21.76 -8.97 2.53
C LYS A 202 22.98 -9.68 3.12
N THR A 203 23.65 -9.06 4.08
CA THR A 203 24.78 -9.66 4.79
C THR A 203 24.37 -10.94 5.54
N ARG A 204 23.24 -10.92 6.25
CA ARG A 204 22.74 -12.12 6.96
C ARG A 204 22.37 -13.27 6.01
N MET A 205 21.86 -12.97 4.81
CA MET A 205 21.45 -13.99 3.84
C MET A 205 22.62 -14.55 3.02
N CYS A 206 23.54 -13.70 2.57
CA CYS A 206 24.63 -14.09 1.67
C CYS A 206 25.94 -14.42 2.41
N GLY A 207 26.07 -14.01 3.67
CA GLY A 207 27.29 -14.16 4.48
C GLY A 207 27.47 -15.53 5.12
N ARG A 208 27.32 -16.62 4.37
CA ARG A 208 27.80 -17.96 4.74
C ARG A 208 28.86 -18.44 3.77
#